data_AF-A0A9P7K8U6-F1
#
_entry.id   AF-A0A9P7K8U6-F1
#
_cell.length_a   1.000
_cell.length_b   1.000
_cell.length_c   1.000
_cell.angle_alpha   90.00
_cell.angle_beta   90.00
_cell.angle_gamma   90.00
#
_symmetry.space_group_name_H-M   'P 1'
#
loop_
_entity.id
_entity.type
_entity.pdbx_description
1 polymer ?
#
loop_
_entity_poly.entity_id
_entity_poly.type
_entity_poly.pdbx_seq_one_letter_code
_entity_poly.pdbx_strand_id
1 'polypeptide(L)'
;MMRQIWGDSSVEKRNQTYAFQGQEFKDGHLSIDGNGVNIYTKEAIPTAEEIALFKNNPSVRGSAVEEAVRRMSMWRLRERDWVKVTVGEYQGL
;
A
#
# COMPACT_ATOMS: atom_id res chain seq x y z
N MET A 1 17.47 1.22 -10.54
CA MET A 1 16.13 1.03 -11.11
C MET A 1 15.61 2.27 -11.85
N MET A 2 15.65 3.50 -11.33
CA MET A 2 15.17 4.69 -12.08
C MET A 2 15.98 5.10 -13.32
N ARG A 3 17.31 5.10 -13.26
CA ARG A 3 18.17 5.45 -14.41
C ARG A 3 17.97 4.57 -15.63
N GLN A 4 17.61 3.30 -15.40
CA GLN A 4 17.31 2.32 -16.46
C GLN A 4 15.96 2.58 -17.15
N ILE A 5 15.03 3.25 -16.48
CA ILE A 5 13.68 3.50 -17.01
C ILE A 5 13.62 4.85 -17.75
N TRP A 6 14.35 5.87 -17.29
CA TRP A 6 14.16 7.25 -17.74
C TRP A 6 15.41 7.93 -18.35
N GLY A 7 16.57 7.27 -18.33
CA GLY A 7 17.82 7.79 -18.91
C GLY A 7 18.59 8.74 -17.98
N ASP A 8 19.93 8.73 -18.09
CA ASP A 8 20.84 9.46 -17.20
C ASP A 8 20.71 10.99 -17.28
N SER A 9 20.21 11.53 -18.39
CA SER A 9 20.08 12.98 -18.63
C SER A 9 18.86 13.63 -18.01
N SER A 10 17.90 12.84 -17.51
CA SER A 10 16.60 13.35 -17.04
C SER A 10 16.42 13.29 -15.52
N VAL A 11 17.41 12.77 -14.79
CA VAL A 11 17.29 12.50 -13.35
C VAL A 11 18.42 13.20 -12.59
N GLU A 12 18.09 14.25 -11.83
CA GLU A 12 19.04 14.86 -10.90
C GLU A 12 19.12 14.03 -9.61
N LYS A 13 20.33 13.53 -9.30
CA LYS A 13 20.59 12.82 -8.03
C LYS A 13 21.15 13.79 -7.01
N ARG A 14 20.44 14.00 -5.90
CA ARG A 14 20.93 14.70 -4.71
C ARG A 14 20.92 13.73 -3.53
N ASN A 15 22.09 13.24 -3.12
CA ASN A 15 22.25 12.20 -2.10
C ASN A 15 21.47 10.90 -2.43
N GLN A 16 20.53 10.49 -1.57
CA GLN A 16 19.65 9.33 -1.75
C GLN A 16 18.32 9.67 -2.44
N THR A 17 18.13 10.94 -2.82
CA THR A 17 16.90 11.44 -3.44
C THR A 17 17.12 11.66 -4.93
N TYR A 18 16.15 11.24 -5.74
CA TYR A 18 16.07 11.48 -7.17
C TYR A 18 14.99 12.51 -7.44
N ALA A 19 15.30 13.58 -8.17
CA ALA A 19 14.30 14.53 -8.65
C ALA A 19 13.99 14.23 -10.11
N PHE A 20 12.71 14.05 -10.45
CA PHE A 20 12.25 13.81 -11.80
C PHE A 20 10.92 14.53 -12.04
N GLN A 21 10.84 15.36 -13.09
CA GLN A 21 9.65 16.15 -13.44
C GLN A 21 9.08 16.99 -12.27
N GLY A 22 9.96 17.55 -11.43
CA GLY A 22 9.54 18.34 -10.26
C GLY A 22 8.99 17.52 -9.09
N GLN A 23 9.06 16.18 -9.17
CA GLN A 23 8.71 15.27 -8.08
C GLN A 23 9.97 14.68 -7.46
N GLU A 24 9.95 14.52 -6.14
CA GLU A 24 11.04 13.91 -5.40
C GLU A 24 10.76 12.43 -5.16
N PHE A 25 11.77 11.59 -5.34
CA PHE A 25 11.70 10.16 -5.11
C PHE A 25 12.81 9.71 -4.19
N LYS A 26 12.48 8.90 -3.19
CA LYS A 26 13.42 8.35 -2.22
C LYS A 26 13.25 6.84 -2.14
N ASP A 27 14.35 6.10 -2.26
CA ASP A 27 14.37 4.63 -2.23
C ASP A 27 13.39 3.96 -3.22
N GLY A 28 13.14 4.61 -4.36
CA GLY A 28 12.22 4.11 -5.39
C GLY A 28 10.75 4.46 -5.17
N HIS A 29 10.42 5.19 -4.11
CA HIS A 29 9.07 5.67 -3.81
C HIS A 29 8.95 7.17 -4.02
N LEU A 30 7.76 7.61 -4.45
CA LEU A 30 7.42 9.02 -4.54
C LEU A 30 7.37 9.62 -3.12
N SER A 31 8.14 10.69 -2.91
CA SER A 31 8.14 11.48 -1.69
C SER A 31 7.19 12.65 -1.87
N ILE A 32 6.11 12.68 -1.09
CA ILE A 32 5.12 13.75 -1.13
C ILE A 32 5.09 14.42 0.24
N ASP A 33 5.10 15.76 0.27
CA ASP A 33 4.80 16.50 1.49
C ASP A 33 3.32 16.29 1.84
N GLY A 34 3.04 15.92 3.09
CA GLY A 34 1.67 15.70 3.56
C GLY A 34 0.81 16.97 3.55
N ASN A 35 1.44 18.15 3.46
CA ASN A 35 0.74 19.42 3.32
C ASN A 35 0.12 19.56 1.92
N GLY A 36 -1.17 19.29 1.82
CA GLY A 36 -1.95 19.43 0.57
C GLY A 36 -2.36 18.12 -0.09
N VAL A 37 -1.99 16.97 0.50
CA VAL A 37 -2.52 15.67 0.08
C VAL A 37 -3.74 15.32 0.93
N ASN A 38 -4.88 15.08 0.27
CA ASN A 38 -6.05 14.54 0.93
C ASN A 38 -5.82 13.05 1.25
N ILE A 39 -5.28 12.76 2.44
CA ILE A 39 -5.09 11.38 2.93
C ILE A 39 -6.33 10.93 3.71
N TYR A 40 -7.14 10.07 3.12
CA TYR A 40 -8.36 9.52 3.73
C TYR A 40 -8.06 8.34 4.66
N THR A 41 -7.41 8.61 5.80
CA THR A 41 -6.95 7.57 6.75
C THR A 41 -8.06 6.79 7.45
N LYS A 42 -9.27 7.35 7.56
CA LYS A 42 -10.41 6.73 8.26
C LYS A 42 -11.24 5.80 7.38
N GLU A 43 -11.22 6.01 6.07
CA GLU A 43 -12.08 5.33 5.10
C GLU A 43 -11.30 4.33 4.24
N ALA A 44 -9.97 4.44 4.19
CA ALA A 44 -9.13 3.50 3.48
C ALA A 44 -9.22 2.10 4.12
N ILE A 45 -9.72 1.15 3.34
CA ILE A 45 -9.71 -0.28 3.66
C ILE A 45 -8.64 -0.90 2.78
N PRO A 46 -7.54 -1.36 3.36
CA PRO A 46 -6.45 -1.92 2.58
C PRO A 46 -6.86 -3.27 1.98
N THR A 47 -6.45 -3.52 0.73
CA THR A 47 -6.68 -4.81 0.06
C THR A 47 -5.67 -5.86 0.53
N ALA A 48 -5.92 -7.13 0.19
CA ALA A 48 -5.00 -8.22 0.48
C ALA A 48 -3.63 -8.02 -0.21
N GLU A 49 -3.64 -7.50 -1.44
CA GLU A 49 -2.44 -7.19 -2.23
C GLU A 49 -1.63 -6.05 -1.59
N GLU A 50 -2.30 -4.98 -1.16
CA GLU A 50 -1.65 -3.86 -0.47
C GLU A 50 -1.00 -4.33 0.83
N ILE A 51 -1.71 -5.12 1.64
CA ILE A 51 -1.13 -5.71 2.85
C ILE A 51 0.07 -6.60 2.51
N ALA A 52 -0.01 -7.41 1.45
CA ALA A 52 1.10 -8.27 1.03
C ALA A 52 2.34 -7.47 0.61
N LEU A 53 2.16 -6.31 -0.02
CA LEU A 53 3.24 -5.40 -0.41
C LEU A 53 3.91 -4.74 0.81
N PHE A 54 3.12 -4.35 1.82
CA PHE A 54 3.63 -3.60 2.96
C PHE A 54 4.06 -4.46 4.15
N LYS A 55 3.56 -5.70 4.31
CA LYS A 55 3.84 -6.54 5.49
C LYS A 55 5.33 -6.84 5.70
N ASN A 56 6.10 -6.91 4.61
CA ASN A 56 7.53 -7.23 4.64
C ASN A 56 8.42 -5.98 4.50
N ASN A 57 7.82 -4.78 4.45
CA ASN A 57 8.58 -3.55 4.26
C ASN A 57 9.13 -3.06 5.62
N PRO A 58 10.47 -3.00 5.81
CA PRO A 58 11.07 -2.61 7.08
C PRO A 58 10.78 -1.15 7.49
N SER A 59 10.37 -0.30 6.55
CA SER A 59 9.97 1.09 6.81
C SER A 59 8.55 1.21 7.38
N VAL A 60 7.76 0.13 7.36
CA VAL A 60 6.39 0.09 7.89
C VAL A 60 6.40 -0.53 9.28
N ARG A 61 5.79 0.17 10.25
CA ARG A 61 5.65 -0.37 11.61
C ARG A 61 4.71 -1.58 11.59
N GLY A 62 5.09 -2.67 12.25
CA GLY A 62 4.26 -3.88 12.34
C GLY A 62 2.83 -3.62 12.84
N SER A 63 2.66 -2.69 13.79
CA SER A 63 1.34 -2.29 14.29
C SER A 63 0.43 -1.65 13.23
N ALA A 64 0.98 -1.03 12.19
CA ALA A 64 0.19 -0.50 11.07
C ALA A 64 -0.32 -1.63 10.17
N VAL A 65 0.48 -2.69 9.99
CA VAL A 65 0.10 -3.89 9.24
C VAL A 65 -0.99 -4.66 9.99
N GLU A 66 -0.87 -4.80 11.30
CA GLU A 66 -1.90 -5.44 12.14
C GLU A 66 -3.23 -4.68 12.07
N GLU A 67 -3.21 -3.36 12.17
CA GLU A 67 -4.41 -2.52 12.04
C GLU A 67 -5.03 -2.62 10.64
N ALA A 68 -4.21 -2.70 9.59
CA ALA A 68 -4.67 -2.90 8.22
C ALA A 68 -5.38 -4.26 8.07
N VAL A 69 -4.79 -5.35 8.56
CA VAL A 69 -5.40 -6.69 8.58
C VAL A 69 -6.69 -6.68 9.38
N ARG A 70 -6.73 -6.01 10.53
CA ARG A 70 -7.93 -5.85 11.35
C ARG A 70 -9.04 -5.15 10.59
N ARG A 71 -8.74 -4.05 9.89
CA ARG A 71 -9.73 -3.29 9.08
C ARG A 71 -10.26 -4.09 7.89
N MET A 72 -9.39 -4.78 7.17
CA MET A 72 -9.79 -5.73 6.13
C MET A 72 -10.70 -6.82 6.71
N SER A 73 -10.39 -7.30 7.92
CA SER A 73 -11.20 -8.29 8.63
C SER A 73 -12.49 -7.73 9.24
N MET A 74 -12.61 -6.42 9.48
CA MET A 74 -13.82 -5.80 10.02
C MET A 74 -14.90 -5.56 8.97
N TRP A 75 -14.56 -5.61 7.69
CA TRP A 75 -15.54 -5.80 6.60
C TRP A 75 -16.10 -7.24 6.57
N ARG A 76 -16.01 -7.94 7.71
CA ARG A 76 -16.74 -9.16 8.03
C ARG A 76 -18.24 -8.92 7.84
N LEU A 77 -18.77 -9.69 6.90
CA LEU A 77 -20.13 -10.23 6.80
C LEU A 77 -21.12 -9.65 7.82
N ARG A 78 -22.09 -8.90 7.30
CA ARG A 78 -23.26 -8.45 8.05
C ARG A 78 -24.26 -9.59 8.19
N GLU A 79 -25.14 -9.51 9.18
CA GLU A 79 -26.29 -10.40 9.23
C GLU A 79 -27.05 -10.32 7.89
N ARG A 80 -27.31 -11.49 7.30
CA ARG A 80 -27.93 -11.69 5.97
C ARG A 80 -27.03 -11.46 4.75
N ASP A 81 -25.73 -11.26 4.91
CA ASP A 81 -24.82 -11.33 3.78
C ASP A 81 -24.78 -12.75 3.23
N TRP A 82 -24.93 -12.87 1.91
CA TRP A 82 -24.81 -14.15 1.22
C TRP A 82 -23.35 -14.57 1.18
N VAL A 83 -23.05 -15.68 1.83
CA VAL A 83 -21.72 -16.29 1.84
C VAL A 83 -21.72 -17.56 1.01
N LYS A 84 -20.58 -17.83 0.39
CA LYS A 84 -20.29 -19.12 -0.23
C LYS A 84 -19.07 -19.74 0.42
N VAL A 85 -19.21 -20.95 0.92
CA VAL A 85 -18.10 -21.70 1.51
C VAL A 85 -17.22 -22.23 0.38
N THR A 86 -15.96 -21.84 0.36
CA THR A 86 -15.01 -22.18 -0.72
C THR A 86 -14.08 -23.34 -0.38
N VAL A 87 -14.01 -23.76 0.88
CA VAL A 87 -13.14 -24.84 1.40
C VAL A 87 -13.78 -25.54 2.61
N GLY A 88 -13.49 -26.84 2.80
CA GLY A 88 -13.95 -27.65 3.93
C GLY A 88 -15.19 -28.50 3.64
N GLU A 89 -15.71 -29.20 4.66
CA GLU A 89 -16.82 -30.16 4.53
C GLU A 89 -18.12 -29.55 3.97
N TYR A 90 -18.29 -28.23 4.10
CA TYR A 90 -19.45 -27.50 3.61
C TYR A 90 -19.19 -26.72 2.32
N GLN A 91 -18.11 -27.02 1.59
CA GLN A 91 -17.78 -26.35 0.32
C GLN A 91 -18.95 -26.41 -0.68
N GLY A 92 -19.36 -25.24 -1.19
CA GLY A 92 -20.44 -25.11 -2.17
C GLY A 92 -21.80 -24.70 -1.60
N LEU A 93 -21.95 -24.66 -0.26
CA LEU A 93 -23.09 -24.04 0.43
C LEU A 93 -22.92 -22.53 0.59
#